data_AF-A0A5N8ZDG6-F1
#
_entry.id   AF-A0A5N8ZDG6-F1
#
_cell.length_a   1.000
_cell.length_b   1.000
_cell.length_c   1.000
_cell.angle_alpha   90.00
_cell.angle_beta   90.00
_cell.angle_gamma   90.00
#
_symmetry.space_group_name_H-M   'P 1'
#
loop_
_entity.id
_entity.type
_entity.pdbx_description
1 polymer ?
#
loop_
_entity_poly.entity_id
_entity_poly.type
_entity_poly.pdbx_seq_one_letter_code
_entity_poly.pdbx_strand_id
1 'polypeptide(L)' 'EKEGIDEIFRSAGFEWREPGCSMCLGMNPDIIAPGERCASTSNRNFEGRQGKGGRTHLVSPEMAAAAAIEGHFVDVRDW' A
#
# COMPACT_ATOMS: atom_id res chain seq x y z
N GLU A 1 -7.84 15.88 7.30
CA GLU A 1 -8.14 16.97 6.34
C GLU A 1 -7.77 18.36 6.84
N LYS A 2 -8.15 18.76 8.05
CA LYS A 2 -7.79 20.09 8.59
C LYS A 2 -6.29 20.43 8.54
N GLU A 3 -5.41 19.43 8.61
CA GLU A 3 -3.96 19.58 8.53
C GLU A 3 -3.41 19.71 7.08
N GLY A 4 -4.25 19.58 6.06
CA GLY A 4 -3.88 19.71 4.64
C GLY A 4 -3.08 18.53 4.07
N ILE A 5 -2.83 17.48 4.86
CA ILE A 5 -2.04 16.31 4.45
C ILE A 5 -2.69 15.58 3.26
N ASP A 6 -4.01 15.51 3.21
CA ASP A 6 -4.77 14.91 2.10
C ASP A 6 -4.51 15.61 0.77
N GLU A 7 -4.34 16.92 0.75
CA GLU A 7 -4.02 17.68 -0.47
C GLU A 7 -2.64 17.31 -1.00
N ILE A 8 -1.66 17.14 -0.10
CA ILE A 8 -0.31 16.70 -0.46
C ILE A 8 -0.38 15.32 -1.14
N PHE A 9 -1.06 14.36 -0.51
CA PHE A 9 -1.23 13.01 -1.07
C PHE A 9 -1.94 13.04 -2.43
N ARG A 10 -3.09 13.73 -2.54
CA ARG A 10 -3.81 13.84 -3.82
C ARG A 10 -2.95 14.48 -4.91
N SER A 11 -2.17 15.51 -4.58
CA SER A 11 -1.27 16.18 -5.53
C SER A 11 -0.14 15.28 -6.04
N ALA A 12 0.29 14.33 -5.22
CA ALA A 12 1.25 13.29 -5.59
C ALA A 12 0.63 12.14 -6.40
N GLY A 13 -0.67 12.17 -6.70
CA GLY A 13 -1.39 11.12 -7.42
C GLY A 13 -1.90 9.98 -6.53
N PHE A 14 -1.83 10.12 -5.20
CA PHE A 14 -2.40 9.14 -4.28
C PHE A 14 -3.93 9.20 -4.28
N GLU A 15 -4.55 8.02 -4.25
CA GLU A 15 -6.00 7.92 -4.14
C GLU A 15 -6.44 8.04 -2.67
N TRP A 16 -6.84 9.26 -2.27
CA TRP A 16 -7.34 9.52 -0.92
C TRP A 16 -8.76 9.00 -0.75
N ARG A 17 -8.91 7.92 0.03
CA ARG A 17 -10.18 7.21 0.23
C ARG A 17 -10.72 7.39 1.64
N GLU A 18 -12.01 7.08 1.80
CA GLU A 18 -12.64 6.96 3.11
C GLU A 18 -11.95 5.88 3.97
N PRO A 19 -11.86 6.08 5.30
CA PRO A 19 -11.23 5.13 6.19
C PRO A 19 -11.96 3.80 6.15
N GLY A 20 -11.21 2.72 5.93
CA GLY A 20 -11.76 1.38 5.84
C GLY A 20 -10.67 0.33 5.72
N CYS A 21 -11.09 -0.93 5.72
CA CYS A 21 -10.14 -2.04 5.62
C CYS A 21 -9.51 -2.18 4.22
N SER A 22 -10.10 -1.59 3.18
CA SER A 22 -9.65 -1.71 1.78
C SER A 22 -9.23 -3.16 1.46
N MET A 23 -8.04 -3.33 0.89
CA MET A 23 -7.43 -4.59 0.48
C MET A 23 -7.10 -5.55 1.64
N CYS A 24 -7.41 -5.25 2.90
CA CYS A 24 -6.98 -6.06 4.05
C CYS A 24 -7.48 -7.51 4.02
N LEU A 25 -8.57 -7.82 3.30
CA LEU A 25 -9.08 -9.19 3.13
C LEU A 25 -9.31 -9.58 1.66
N GLY A 26 -9.10 -8.65 0.70
CA GLY A 26 -9.34 -8.91 -0.73
C GLY A 26 -10.79 -9.28 -1.08
N MET A 27 -11.76 -8.81 -0.28
CA MET A 27 -13.21 -9.03 -0.51
C MET A 27 -13.89 -7.86 -1.22
N ASN A 28 -13.19 -6.75 -1.37
CA ASN A 28 -13.62 -5.58 -2.13
C ASN A 28 -12.87 -5.56 -3.47
N PRO A 29 -13.17 -4.60 -4.38
CA PRO A 29 -12.47 -4.51 -5.66
C PRO A 29 -10.95 -4.24 -5.57
N ASP A 30 -10.44 -3.90 -4.39
CA ASP A 30 -9.00 -3.73 -4.15
C ASP A 30 -8.34 -5.09 -3.97
N ILE A 31 -7.77 -5.61 -5.05
CA ILE A 31 -7.16 -6.93 -5.09
C ILE A 31 -5.84 -6.85 -5.86
N ILE A 32 -4.80 -7.49 -5.33
CA ILE A 32 -3.52 -7.70 -5.99
C ILE A 32 -3.68 -8.73 -7.11
N ALA A 33 -3.25 -8.42 -8.32
CA ALA A 33 -3.29 -9.36 -9.43
C ALA A 33 -2.23 -10.47 -9.30
N PRO A 34 -2.41 -11.63 -9.95
CA PRO A 34 -1.39 -12.67 -9.97
C PRO A 34 -0.03 -12.15 -10.48
N GLY A 35 1.04 -12.42 -9.74
CA GLY A 35 2.40 -11.96 -10.06
C GLY A 35 2.76 -10.57 -9.53
N GLU A 36 1.80 -9.77 -9.10
CA GLU A 36 2.05 -8.45 -8.52
C GLU A 36 2.60 -8.53 -7.10
N ARG A 37 3.25 -7.44 -6.69
CA ARG A 37 3.79 -7.25 -5.35
C ARG A 37 3.23 -5.98 -4.73
N CYS A 38 2.83 -6.06 -3.47
CA CYS A 38 2.31 -4.92 -2.71
C CYS A 38 3.17 -4.66 -1.48
N ALA A 39 3.57 -3.40 -1.27
CA ALA A 39 4.06 -2.90 0.00
C ALA A 39 2.85 -2.45 0.84
N SER A 40 2.54 -3.15 1.93
CA SER A 40 1.34 -2.91 2.73
C SER A 40 1.69 -2.55 4.17
N THR A 41 1.03 -1.53 4.69
CA THR A 41 1.05 -1.16 6.12
C THR A 41 0.03 -1.94 6.95
N SER A 42 -0.60 -2.98 6.37
CA SER A 42 -1.42 -3.92 7.11
C SER A 42 -0.57 -4.81 8.04
N ASN A 43 -1.22 -5.72 8.77
CA ASN A 43 -0.55 -6.61 9.71
C ASN A 43 -0.59 -8.10 9.30
N ARG A 44 -1.04 -8.43 8.09
CA ARG A 44 -1.21 -9.81 7.62
C ARG A 44 -0.87 -9.95 6.14
N ASN A 45 -0.02 -10.92 5.80
CA ASN A 45 0.46 -11.17 4.43
C ASN A 45 0.44 -12.65 4.02
N PHE A 46 -0.40 -13.48 4.64
CA PHE A 46 -0.51 -14.88 4.23
C PHE A 46 -1.02 -15.00 2.78
N GLU A 47 -0.67 -16.10 2.12
CA GLU A 47 -0.97 -16.31 0.70
C GLU A 47 -2.47 -16.14 0.40
N GLY A 48 -2.78 -15.40 -0.67
CA GLY A 48 -4.17 -15.15 -1.09
C GLY A 48 -4.91 -14.08 -0.28
N ARG A 49 -4.33 -13.55 0.81
CA ARG A 49 -5.01 -12.61 1.71
C ARG A 49 -5.52 -11.34 1.01
N GLN A 50 -4.73 -10.80 0.11
CA GLN A 50 -5.01 -9.55 -0.61
C GLN A 50 -5.22 -9.78 -2.11
N GLY A 51 -5.23 -11.03 -2.55
CA GLY A 51 -5.26 -11.41 -3.94
C GLY A 51 -4.55 -12.74 -4.18
N LYS A 52 -5.17 -13.60 -4.99
CA LYS A 52 -4.61 -14.92 -5.32
C LYS A 52 -3.41 -14.76 -6.25
N GLY A 53 -2.29 -15.38 -5.90
CA GLY A 53 -1.06 -15.36 -6.71
C GLY A 53 -0.26 -14.05 -6.64
N GLY A 54 -0.72 -13.07 -5.86
CA GLY A 54 0.04 -11.87 -5.50
C GLY A 54 0.90 -12.08 -4.25
N ARG A 55 1.87 -11.19 -4.01
CA ARG A 55 2.69 -11.20 -2.78
C ARG A 55 2.66 -9.87 -2.05
N THR A 56 2.25 -9.91 -0.79
CA THR A 56 2.28 -8.76 0.12
C THR A 56 3.52 -8.77 1.00
N HIS A 57 4.15 -7.61 1.14
CA HIS A 57 5.22 -7.35 2.11
C HIS A 57 4.71 -6.38 3.17
N LEU A 58 4.84 -6.76 4.44
CA LEU A 58 4.47 -5.90 5.56
C LEU A 58 5.58 -4.89 5.80
N VAL A 59 5.24 -3.61 5.79
CA VAL A 59 6.21 -2.52 5.90
C VAL A 59 5.70 -1.38 6.78
N SER A 60 6.61 -0.54 7.26
CA SER A 60 6.26 0.72 7.93
C SER A 60 5.62 1.72 6.95
N PRO A 61 4.90 2.75 7.44
CA PRO A 61 4.39 3.82 6.59
C PRO A 61 5.50 4.53 5.79
N GLU A 62 6.67 4.74 6.40
CA GLU A 62 7.84 5.36 5.77
C GLU A 62 8.34 4.54 4.57
N MET A 63 8.50 3.22 4.75
CA MET A 63 8.91 2.32 3.67
C MET A 63 7.83 2.18 2.59
N ALA A 64 6.55 2.20 2.96
CA ALA A 64 5.47 2.20 1.96
C ALA A 64 5.53 3.45 1.06
N ALA A 65 5.78 4.62 1.66
CA ALA A 65 5.95 5.87 0.92
C ALA A 65 7.19 5.84 0.01
N ALA A 66 8.34 5.38 0.53
CA ALA A 66 9.56 5.25 -0.24
C ALA A 66 9.39 4.32 -1.47
N ALA A 67 8.79 3.15 -1.26
CA ALA A 67 8.53 2.21 -2.35
C ALA A 67 7.53 2.75 -3.39
N ALA A 68 6.56 3.57 -2.97
CA ALA A 68 5.60 4.21 -3.88
C ALA A 68 6.27 5.25 -4.79
N ILE A 69 7.28 5.97 -4.27
CA ILE A 69 8.03 6.98 -5.04
C ILE A 69 9.03 6.31 -6.00
N GLU A 70 9.75 5.29 -5.52
CA GLU A 70 10.81 4.61 -6.31
C GLU A 70 10.27 3.56 -7.28
N GLY A 71 9.02 3.12 -7.10
CA GLY A 71 8.41 2.04 -7.89
C GLY A 71 8.99 0.64 -7.59
N HIS A 72 9.84 0.52 -6.57
CA HIS A 72 10.41 -0.74 -6.10
C HIS A 72 10.83 -0.64 -4.62
N PHE A 73 11.10 -1.78 -3.98
CA PHE A 73 11.59 -1.77 -2.59
C PHE A 73 13.01 -1.21 -2.53
N VAL A 74 13.18 -0.20 -1.68
CA VAL A 74 14.47 0.40 -1.32
C VAL A 74 14.77 0.21 0.17
N ASP A 75 15.95 0.59 0.61
CA ASP A 75 16.26 0.67 2.04
C ASP A 75 15.95 2.08 2.53
N VAL A 76 14.95 2.21 3.40
CA VAL A 76 14.50 3.51 3.93
C VAL A 76 15.57 4.25 4.74
N ARG A 77 16.62 3.56 5.20
CA ARG A 77 17.71 4.19 5.95
C ARG A 77 18.63 5.03 5.06
N ASP A 78 18.63 4.74 3.76
CA ASP A 78 19.48 5.38 2.77
C ASP A 78 18.65 6.15 1.71
N TRP A 79 17.35 6.37 1.97
CA TRP A 79 16.39 6.99 1.06
C TRP A 79 16.08 8.44 1.45
#